data_AF-A0A850FBL4-F1
#
_entry.id   AF-A0A850FBL4-F1
#
_cell.length_a   1.000
_cell.length_b   1.000
_cell.length_c   1.000
_cell.angle_alpha   90.00
_cell.angle_beta   90.00
_cell.angle_gamma   90.00
#
_symmetry.space_group_name_H-M   'P 1'
#
loop_
_entity.id
_entity.type
_entity.pdbx_description
1 polymer ?
#
loop_
_entity_poly.entity_id
_entity_poly.type
_entity_poly.pdbx_seq_one_letter_code
_entity_poly.pdbx_strand_id
1 'polypeptide(L)'
;MNRGRRQRGSALLMVLMTLALGTLLLRGLGLHHRLRQPILALEIQRIQMSSRAHSALAWGMRQTWVPTPTWQCREAPDQGRACLRATANDEGVLMGLDSTETMRYWQWVTITEERIRAQPRGWSDFCPLADGGCELP
;
A
#
# COMPACT_ATOMS: atom_id res chain seq x y z
N MET A 1 -65.78 21.88 -39.54
CA MET A 1 -65.37 22.04 -38.13
C MET A 1 -64.80 20.72 -37.62
N ASN A 2 -63.47 20.58 -37.56
CA ASN A 2 -62.80 19.59 -36.69
C ASN A 2 -61.27 19.78 -36.73
N ARG A 3 -60.76 20.64 -35.85
CA ARG A 3 -59.34 20.72 -35.47
C ARG A 3 -59.28 20.47 -33.97
N GLY A 4 -58.71 19.35 -33.53
CA GLY A 4 -58.49 19.15 -32.10
C GLY A 4 -58.25 17.73 -31.65
N ARG A 5 -57.20 17.05 -32.15
CA ARG A 5 -56.57 15.90 -31.46
C ARG A 5 -55.28 15.46 -32.18
N ARG A 6 -54.25 16.30 -32.19
CA ARG A 6 -52.93 15.90 -32.72
C ARG A 6 -51.75 16.69 -32.15
N GLN A 7 -51.75 16.98 -30.84
CA GLN A 7 -50.58 17.57 -30.17
C GLN A 7 -50.31 17.04 -28.75
N ARG A 8 -51.27 16.40 -28.07
CA ARG A 8 -51.08 15.91 -26.70
C ARG A 8 -50.17 14.67 -26.57
N GLY A 9 -50.05 13.85 -27.61
CA GLY A 9 -49.14 12.68 -27.60
C GLY A 9 -47.67 13.04 -27.76
N SER A 10 -47.36 14.14 -28.45
CA SER A 10 -45.96 14.55 -28.75
C SER A 10 -45.25 15.14 -27.54
N ALA A 11 -45.94 15.97 -26.73
CA ALA A 11 -45.38 16.55 -25.51
C ALA A 11 -45.10 15.49 -24.43
N LEU A 12 -46.03 14.53 -24.25
CA LEU A 12 -45.85 13.43 -23.30
C LEU A 12 -44.68 12.51 -23.69
N LEU A 13 -44.57 12.16 -24.98
CA LEU A 13 -43.43 11.40 -25.49
C LEU A 13 -42.10 12.12 -25.25
N MET A 14 -42.05 13.43 -25.47
CA MET A 14 -40.84 14.22 -25.25
C MET A 14 -40.41 14.22 -23.78
N VAL A 15 -41.36 14.38 -22.85
CA VAL A 15 -41.10 14.32 -21.39
C VAL A 15 -40.64 12.92 -20.96
N LEU A 16 -41.26 11.87 -21.47
CA LEU A 16 -40.84 10.49 -21.16
C LEU A 16 -39.44 10.20 -21.70
N MET A 17 -39.11 10.71 -22.90
CA MET A 17 -37.77 10.57 -23.49
C MET A 17 -36.72 11.34 -22.70
N THR A 18 -37.00 12.58 -22.25
CA THR A 18 -36.06 13.32 -21.40
C THR A 18 -35.88 12.67 -20.03
N LEU A 19 -36.95 12.13 -19.42
CA LEU A 19 -36.85 11.35 -18.18
C LEU A 19 -36.05 10.05 -18.39
N ALA A 20 -36.28 9.33 -19.49
CA ALA A 20 -35.53 8.12 -19.83
C ALA A 20 -34.04 8.41 -20.05
N LEU A 21 -33.72 9.49 -20.78
CA LEU A 21 -32.34 9.92 -20.99
C LEU A 21 -31.68 10.34 -19.66
N GLY A 22 -32.37 11.13 -18.84
CA GLY A 22 -31.89 11.56 -17.53
C GLY A 22 -31.62 10.38 -16.58
N THR A 23 -32.51 9.38 -16.57
CA THR A 23 -32.30 8.16 -15.77
C THR A 23 -31.13 7.32 -16.30
N LEU A 24 -30.94 7.24 -17.62
CA LEU A 24 -29.81 6.54 -18.22
C LEU A 24 -28.48 7.21 -17.89
N LEU A 25 -28.40 8.55 -17.95
CA LEU A 25 -27.21 9.32 -17.59
C LEU A 25 -26.86 9.16 -16.10
N LEU A 26 -27.86 9.27 -15.22
CA LEU A 26 -27.67 9.06 -13.77
C LEU A 26 -27.20 7.64 -13.45
N ARG A 27 -27.75 6.62 -14.12
CA ARG A 27 -27.34 5.22 -13.96
C ARG A 27 -25.93 4.98 -14.48
N GLY A 28 -25.57 5.54 -15.65
CA GLY A 28 -24.23 5.44 -16.23
C GLY A 28 -23.17 6.06 -15.31
N LEU A 29 -23.46 7.22 -14.73
CA LEU A 29 -22.57 7.87 -13.76
C LEU A 29 -22.44 7.06 -12.46
N GLY A 30 -23.55 6.51 -11.95
CA GLY A 30 -23.54 5.63 -10.78
C GLY A 30 -22.73 4.35 -11.00
N LEU A 31 -22.78 3.78 -12.21
CA LEU A 31 -21.99 2.60 -12.58
C LEU A 31 -20.49 2.93 -12.66
N HIS A 32 -20.13 4.08 -13.23
CA HIS A 32 -18.74 4.57 -13.33
C HIS A 32 -18.08 4.75 -11.94
N HIS A 33 -18.83 5.27 -10.96
CA HIS A 33 -18.33 5.40 -9.60
C HIS A 33 -18.16 4.06 -8.88
N ARG A 34 -19.09 3.11 -9.08
CA ARG A 34 -19.03 1.79 -8.45
C ARG A 34 -17.85 0.96 -8.93
N LEU A 35 -17.46 1.08 -10.19
CA LEU A 35 -16.30 0.37 -10.75
C LEU A 35 -14.95 0.88 -10.18
N ARG A 36 -14.89 2.09 -9.62
CA ARG A 36 -13.67 2.64 -9.00
C ARG A 36 -13.47 2.27 -7.53
N GLN A 37 -14.54 1.92 -6.82
CA GLN A 37 -14.48 1.58 -5.39
C GLN A 37 -13.54 0.41 -5.05
N PRO A 38 -13.51 -0.73 -5.79
CA PRO A 38 -12.62 -1.83 -5.43
C PRO A 38 -11.14 -1.48 -5.62
N ILE A 39 -10.80 -0.68 -6.63
CA ILE A 39 -9.42 -0.23 -6.88
C ILE A 39 -8.96 0.69 -5.74
N LEU A 40 -9.82 1.59 -5.27
CA LEU A 40 -9.50 2.48 -4.15
C LEU A 40 -9.25 1.73 -2.84
N ALA A 41 -10.03 0.68 -2.55
CA ALA A 41 -9.84 -0.12 -1.35
C ALA A 41 -8.48 -0.84 -1.37
N LEU A 42 -8.08 -1.38 -2.52
CA LEU A 42 -6.77 -2.00 -2.71
C LEU A 42 -5.63 -0.99 -2.54
N GLU A 43 -5.78 0.22 -3.09
CA GLU A 43 -4.78 1.28 -2.96
C GLU A 43 -4.60 1.71 -1.50
N ILE A 44 -5.71 1.94 -0.78
CA ILE A 44 -5.67 2.27 0.66
C ILE A 44 -4.97 1.16 1.43
N GLN A 45 -5.29 -0.11 1.15
CA GLN A 45 -4.65 -1.24 1.81
C GLN A 45 -3.14 -1.28 1.50
N ARG A 46 -2.73 -1.03 0.26
CA ARG A 46 -1.30 -0.98 -0.15
C ARG A 46 -0.55 0.13 0.59
N ILE A 47 -1.16 1.31 0.71
CA ILE A 47 -0.61 2.44 1.47
C ILE A 47 -0.48 2.07 2.96
N GLN A 48 -1.50 1.46 3.56
CA GLN A 48 -1.45 1.05 4.96
C GLN A 48 -0.35 0.01 5.21
N MET A 49 -0.22 -1.02 4.35
CA MET A 49 0.85 -2.02 4.45
C MET A 49 2.23 -1.36 4.29
N SER A 50 2.39 -0.43 3.35
CA SER A 50 3.64 0.34 3.19
C SER A 50 4.00 1.11 4.47
N SER A 51 3.03 1.86 5.01
CA SER A 51 3.22 2.65 6.24
C SER A 51 3.58 1.77 7.44
N ARG A 52 2.98 0.59 7.54
CA ARG A 52 3.27 -0.40 8.58
C ARG A 52 4.69 -0.94 8.48
N ALA A 53 5.12 -1.38 7.29
CA ALA A 53 6.49 -1.83 7.06
C ALA A 53 7.53 -0.73 7.35
N HIS A 54 7.29 0.52 6.93
CA HIS A 54 8.15 1.65 7.27
C HIS A 54 8.19 1.94 8.77
N SER A 55 7.04 1.83 9.44
CA SER A 55 6.97 2.04 10.89
C SER A 55 7.71 0.94 11.65
N ALA A 56 7.59 -0.32 11.19
CA ALA A 56 8.34 -1.45 11.71
C ALA A 56 9.87 -1.26 11.52
N LEU A 57 10.31 -0.81 10.35
CA LEU A 57 11.72 -0.44 10.09
C LEU A 57 12.21 0.64 11.07
N ALA A 58 11.45 1.73 11.21
CA ALA A 58 11.80 2.85 12.08
C ALA A 58 11.78 2.46 13.57
N TRP A 59 10.93 1.52 13.97
CA TRP A 59 10.94 0.92 15.29
C TRP A 59 12.17 0.01 15.49
N GLY A 60 12.52 -0.78 14.48
CA GLY A 60 13.69 -1.67 14.44
C GLY A 60 15.01 -0.92 14.64
N MET A 61 15.11 0.30 14.10
CA MET A 61 16.25 1.20 14.32
C MET A 61 16.49 1.57 15.78
N ARG A 62 15.47 1.47 16.65
CA ARG A 62 15.54 1.80 18.07
C ARG A 62 15.81 0.59 18.95
N GLN A 63 15.81 -0.62 18.38
CA GLN A 63 16.03 -1.86 19.13
C GLN A 63 17.52 -2.11 19.32
N THR A 64 17.83 -2.84 20.38
CA THR A 64 19.16 -3.43 20.58
C THR A 64 19.23 -4.74 19.81
N TRP A 65 20.30 -4.92 19.05
CA TRP A 65 20.52 -6.11 18.25
C TRP A 65 21.83 -6.77 18.65
N VAL A 66 21.86 -8.10 18.62
CA VAL A 66 23.13 -8.84 18.64
C VAL A 66 23.56 -8.96 17.17
N PRO A 67 24.77 -8.56 16.75
CA PRO A 67 25.15 -8.70 15.35
C PRO A 67 25.38 -10.18 15.00
N THR A 68 24.55 -10.77 14.14
CA THR A 68 24.79 -12.13 13.60
C THR A 68 24.60 -12.17 12.09
N PRO A 69 25.29 -13.09 11.38
CA PRO A 69 25.11 -13.26 9.94
C PRO A 69 23.77 -13.89 9.54
N THR A 70 22.93 -14.24 10.52
CA THR A 70 21.58 -14.78 10.36
C THR A 70 20.52 -13.71 10.63
N TRP A 71 19.33 -13.88 10.05
CA TRP A 71 18.22 -12.98 10.36
C TRP A 71 17.79 -13.14 11.82
N GLN A 72 17.83 -12.05 12.57
CA GLN A 72 17.18 -11.93 13.86
C GLN A 72 15.99 -11.01 13.73
N CYS A 73 14.82 -11.47 14.13
CA CYS A 73 13.60 -10.71 14.03
C CYS A 73 13.00 -10.38 15.39
N ARG A 74 12.34 -9.22 15.46
CA ARG A 74 11.60 -8.73 16.61
C ARG A 74 10.24 -8.21 16.16
N GLU A 75 9.20 -8.55 16.90
CA GLU A 75 7.84 -8.07 16.64
C GLU A 75 7.71 -6.59 17.05
N ALA A 76 7.13 -5.80 16.15
CA ALA A 76 6.75 -4.41 16.36
C ALA A 76 5.23 -4.35 16.54
N PRO A 77 4.71 -4.29 17.79
CA PRO A 77 3.28 -4.41 18.06
C PRO A 77 2.48 -3.42 17.23
N ASP A 78 1.46 -3.88 16.50
CA ASP A 78 0.62 -3.10 15.57
C ASP A 78 1.26 -2.63 14.24
N GLN A 79 2.58 -2.75 14.07
CA GLN A 79 3.28 -2.37 12.83
C GLN A 79 3.69 -3.57 11.97
N GLY A 80 4.07 -4.70 12.59
CA GLY A 80 4.59 -5.87 11.90
C GLY A 80 5.87 -6.35 12.57
N ARG A 81 6.95 -6.52 11.81
CA ARG A 81 8.22 -7.10 12.31
C ARG A 81 9.42 -6.34 11.78
N ALA A 82 10.45 -6.19 12.60
CA ALA A 82 11.76 -5.72 12.15
C ALA A 82 12.76 -6.87 12.22
N CYS A 83 13.67 -6.98 11.25
CA CYS A 83 14.72 -8.00 11.28
C CYS A 83 16.08 -7.41 10.94
N LEU A 84 17.13 -7.77 11.66
CA LEU A 84 18.50 -7.38 11.36
C LEU A 84 19.29 -8.61 10.90
N ARG A 85 20.12 -8.42 9.87
CA ARG A 85 21.21 -9.33 9.50
C ARG A 85 22.50 -8.55 9.39
N ALA A 86 23.51 -8.94 10.15
CA ALA A 86 24.85 -8.38 10.02
C ALA A 86 25.55 -8.91 8.76
N THR A 87 26.36 -8.06 8.14
CA THR A 87 27.21 -8.36 6.99
C THR A 87 28.69 -8.17 7.39
N ALA A 88 29.60 -8.14 6.42
CA ALA A 88 31.00 -7.83 6.69
C ALA A 88 31.18 -6.35 7.13
N ASN A 89 32.36 -6.05 7.71
CA ASN A 89 32.82 -4.69 8.00
C ASN A 89 31.94 -3.86 8.96
N ASP A 90 31.38 -4.48 10.00
CA ASP A 90 30.46 -3.82 10.94
C ASP A 90 29.26 -3.18 10.25
N GLU A 91 28.82 -3.74 9.12
CA GLU A 91 27.62 -3.34 8.43
C GLU A 91 26.50 -4.35 8.64
N GLY A 92 25.28 -3.96 8.29
CA GLY A 92 24.15 -4.86 8.27
C GLY A 92 22.99 -4.29 7.49
N VAL A 93 21.99 -5.12 7.29
CA VAL A 93 20.73 -4.74 6.66
C VAL A 93 19.62 -4.92 7.68
N LEU A 94 18.90 -3.83 7.95
CA LEU A 94 17.67 -3.85 8.70
C LEU A 94 16.48 -3.94 7.72
N MET A 95 15.57 -4.87 8.02
CA MET A 95 14.29 -5.07 7.36
C MET A 95 13.16 -4.51 8.22
N GLY A 96 12.19 -3.85 7.61
CA GLY A 96 10.86 -3.66 8.18
C GLY A 96 9.82 -4.38 7.33
N LEU A 97 9.00 -5.18 7.98
CA LEU A 97 7.91 -5.96 7.39
C LEU A 97 6.59 -5.47 7.95
N ASP A 98 5.57 -5.39 7.10
CA ASP A 98 4.21 -5.23 7.58
C ASP A 98 3.70 -6.53 8.21
N SER A 99 2.60 -6.44 8.95
CA SER A 99 1.95 -7.56 9.62
C SER A 99 1.57 -8.74 8.71
N THR A 100 1.33 -8.50 7.42
CA THR A 100 0.98 -9.54 6.43
C THR A 100 2.18 -9.99 5.59
N GLU A 101 3.39 -9.52 5.92
CA GLU A 101 4.67 -9.82 5.25
C GLU A 101 4.69 -9.53 3.74
N THR A 102 3.73 -8.74 3.26
CA THR A 102 3.48 -8.43 1.86
C THR A 102 4.30 -7.23 1.40
N MET A 103 4.56 -6.30 2.33
CA MET A 103 5.40 -5.13 2.16
C MET A 103 6.65 -5.26 3.01
N ARG A 104 7.79 -4.97 2.39
CA ARG A 104 9.07 -4.91 3.09
C ARG A 104 9.93 -3.79 2.57
N TYR A 105 10.69 -3.19 3.47
CA TYR A 105 11.67 -2.15 3.17
C TYR A 105 12.97 -2.45 3.87
N TRP A 106 14.05 -1.90 3.33
CA TRP A 106 15.40 -2.17 3.74
C TRP A 106 16.12 -0.88 4.10
N GLN A 107 17.03 -1.00 5.06
CA GLN A 107 17.94 0.06 5.44
C GLN A 107 19.31 -0.55 5.74
N TRP A 108 20.32 -0.15 4.97
CA TRP A 108 21.71 -0.36 5.34
C TRP A 108 22.03 0.37 6.63
N VAL A 109 22.69 -0.33 7.54
CA VAL A 109 23.11 0.19 8.83
C VAL A 109 24.57 -0.10 9.08
N THR A 110 25.23 0.82 9.78
CA THR A 110 26.50 0.55 10.45
C THR A 110 26.18 0.10 11.86
N ILE A 111 26.81 -0.98 12.28
CA ILE A 111 26.71 -1.59 13.58
C ILE A 111 27.83 -1.00 14.44
N THR A 112 27.47 -0.45 15.59
CA THR A 112 28.42 0.03 16.59
C THR A 112 28.20 -0.72 17.89
N GLU A 113 29.12 -0.61 18.85
CA GLU A 113 29.08 -1.39 20.11
C GLU A 113 27.74 -1.27 20.87
N GLU A 114 27.06 -0.13 20.79
CA GLU A 114 25.81 0.10 21.53
C GLU A 114 24.54 0.03 20.67
N ARG A 115 24.63 0.40 19.39
CA ARG A 115 23.46 0.63 18.51
C ARG A 115 23.78 0.47 17.03
N ILE A 116 22.73 0.32 16.23
CA ILE A 116 22.80 0.45 14.77
C ILE A 116 22.52 1.91 14.36
N ARG A 117 23.19 2.37 13.29
CA ARG A 117 22.98 3.70 12.70
C ARG A 117 22.69 3.55 11.22
N ALA A 118 21.67 4.27 10.74
CA ALA A 118 21.29 4.26 9.33
C ALA A 118 22.42 4.85 8.47
N GLN A 119 22.81 4.15 7.43
CA GLN A 119 23.76 4.67 6.45
C GLN A 119 23.09 5.74 5.57
N PRO A 120 23.82 6.81 5.19
CA PRO A 120 23.33 7.78 4.22
C PRO A 120 22.95 7.10 2.90
N ARG A 121 21.75 7.35 2.38
CA ARG A 121 21.22 6.70 1.16
C ARG A 121 21.19 5.16 1.24
N GLY A 122 21.13 4.60 2.45
CA GLY A 122 21.05 3.17 2.68
C GLY A 122 19.65 2.56 2.56
N TRP A 123 18.61 3.37 2.36
CA TRP A 123 17.24 2.91 2.23
C TRP A 123 16.99 2.28 0.85
N SER A 124 16.23 1.18 0.81
CA SER A 124 15.86 0.50 -0.43
C SER A 124 14.50 -0.20 -0.31
N ASP A 125 13.73 -0.19 -1.40
CA ASP A 125 12.51 -0.99 -1.60
C ASP A 125 12.80 -2.37 -2.23
N PHE A 126 14.02 -2.58 -2.76
CA PHE A 126 14.50 -3.86 -3.27
C PHE A 126 15.50 -4.52 -2.32
N CYS A 127 15.56 -5.85 -2.34
CA CYS A 127 16.54 -6.62 -1.56
C CYS A 127 17.96 -6.15 -1.90
N PRO A 128 18.74 -5.64 -0.93
CA PRO A 128 20.08 -5.14 -1.20
C PRO A 128 21.16 -6.24 -1.14
N LEU A 129 20.80 -7.47 -0.77
CA LEU A 129 21.71 -8.60 -0.63
C LEU A 129 21.72 -9.45 -1.90
N ALA A 130 22.89 -9.96 -2.28
CA ALA A 130 23.03 -10.88 -3.40
C ALA A 130 22.38 -12.26 -3.13
N ASP A 131 22.13 -13.01 -4.20
CA ASP A 131 21.82 -14.44 -4.19
C ASP A 131 20.70 -14.89 -3.23
N GLY A 132 19.61 -14.11 -3.15
CA GLY A 132 18.47 -14.45 -2.29
C GLY A 132 18.70 -14.20 -0.80
N GLY A 133 19.73 -13.42 -0.43
CA GLY A 133 20.09 -13.17 0.97
C GLY A 133 19.01 -12.49 1.84
N CYS A 134 17.90 -12.04 1.26
CA CYS A 134 16.76 -11.45 1.97
C CYS A 134 15.63 -12.42 2.31
N GLU A 135 15.79 -13.71 2.01
CA GLU A 135 14.82 -14.73 2.39
C GLU A 135 14.84 -14.93 3.90
N LEU A 136 13.67 -14.84 4.52
CA LEU A 136 13.49 -15.07 5.95
C LEU A 136 13.43 -16.59 6.19
N PRO A 137 13.95 -17.07 7.34
CA PRO A 137 13.77 -18.45 7.75
C PRO A 137 12.31 -18.77 8.08
#